data_AF-A0A5E6NQ26-F1
#
_entry.id   AF-A0A5E6NQ26-F1
#
_cell.length_a   1.000
_cell.length_b   1.000
_cell.length_c   1.000
_cell.angle_alpha   90.00
_cell.angle_beta   90.00
_cell.angle_gamma   90.00
#
_symmetry.space_group_name_H-M   'P 1'
#
loop_
_entity.id
_entity.type
_entity.pdbx_description
1 polymer ?
#
loop_
_entity_poly.entity_id
_entity_poly.type
_entity_poly.pdbx_seq_one_letter_code
_entity_poly.pdbx_strand_id
1 'polypeptide(L)'
;MLKDNGVEVAVITARDSKAVAYRMKNLGITHFYQGQADKVVAFNDLLQKLNLSADEVAYVGDDVIDLPVMTKVGFSICCCQCT
;
A
#
# COMPACT_ATOMS: atom_id res chain seq x y z
N MET A 1 -1.36 14.77 8.64
CA MET A 1 -2.13 13.86 9.52
C MET A 1 -2.09 12.45 8.93
N LEU A 2 -2.01 11.40 9.76
CA LEU A 2 -1.31 10.10 9.56
C LEU A 2 0.22 10.17 9.69
N LYS A 3 0.94 10.72 8.71
CA LYS A 3 2.42 10.86 8.82
C LYS A 3 2.85 11.64 10.07
N ASP A 4 2.17 12.73 10.38
CA ASP A 4 2.44 13.55 11.58
C ASP A 4 2.14 12.80 12.90
N ASN A 5 1.45 11.66 12.84
CA ASN A 5 1.14 10.81 13.99
C ASN A 5 2.00 9.53 14.02
N GLY A 6 3.09 9.49 13.25
CA GLY A 6 4.03 8.37 13.20
C GLY A 6 3.57 7.18 12.37
N VAL A 7 2.51 7.34 11.55
CA VAL A 7 2.05 6.27 10.65
C VAL A 7 2.80 6.37 9.32
N GLU A 8 3.56 5.34 9.01
CA GLU A 8 4.20 5.21 7.70
C GLU A 8 3.17 4.88 6.62
N VAL A 9 3.32 5.50 5.45
CA VAL A 9 2.39 5.35 4.33
C VAL A 9 3.14 4.81 3.12
N ALA A 10 2.59 3.75 2.54
CA ALA A 10 3.11 3.12 1.33
C ALA A 10 2.01 2.96 0.27
N VAL A 11 2.41 2.93 -1.00
CA VAL A 11 1.52 2.70 -2.13
C VAL A 11 2.11 1.63 -3.05
N ILE A 12 1.31 0.60 -3.34
CA ILE A 12 1.66 -0.50 -4.25
C ILE A 12 0.65 -0.51 -5.38
N THR A 13 1.13 -0.40 -6.62
CA THR A 13 0.28 -0.43 -7.81
C THR A 13 0.90 -1.24 -8.94
N ALA A 14 0.04 -1.94 -9.68
CA ALA A 14 0.42 -2.69 -10.87
C ALA A 14 0.67 -1.78 -12.08
N ARG A 15 0.17 -0.54 -12.06
CA ARG A 15 0.32 0.41 -13.17
C ARG A 15 1.55 1.28 -12.96
N ASP A 16 2.28 1.56 -14.04
CA ASP A 16 3.30 2.61 -14.04
C ASP A 16 2.66 3.91 -14.55
N SER A 17 2.72 4.98 -13.74
CA SER A 17 2.21 6.29 -14.13
C SER A 17 3.03 7.42 -13.52
N LYS A 18 3.61 8.25 -14.40
CA LYS A 18 4.32 9.47 -14.00
C LYS A 18 3.46 10.44 -13.19
N ALA A 19 2.15 10.49 -13.44
CA ALA A 19 1.23 11.35 -12.70
C ALA A 19 1.11 10.89 -11.23
N VAL A 20 1.02 9.58 -10.99
CA VAL A 20 0.97 9.01 -9.64
C VAL A 20 2.31 9.22 -8.94
N ALA A 21 3.44 9.00 -9.62
CA ALA A 21 4.76 9.25 -9.07
C ALA A 21 4.95 10.71 -8.59
N TYR A 22 4.51 11.67 -9.42
CA TYR A 22 4.55 13.09 -9.05
C TYR A 22 3.66 13.39 -7.84
N ARG A 23 2.45 12.79 -7.79
CA ARG A 23 1.54 12.95 -6.65
C ARG A 23 2.12 12.38 -5.35
N MET A 24 2.74 11.21 -5.40
CA MET A 24 3.39 10.59 -4.24
C MET A 24 4.52 11.46 -3.70
N LYS A 25 5.34 12.02 -4.60
CA LYS A 25 6.40 12.96 -4.23
C LYS A 25 5.86 14.21 -3.52
N ASN A 26 4.77 14.79 -4.04
CA ASN A 26 4.14 15.97 -3.42
C ASN A 26 3.53 15.67 -2.04
N LEU A 27 3.08 14.43 -1.80
CA LEU A 27 2.57 13.98 -0.50
C LEU A 27 3.70 13.53 0.45
N GLY A 28 4.95 13.54 0.00
CA GLY A 28 6.10 13.07 0.78
C GLY A 28 6.08 11.56 1.04
N ILE A 29 5.41 10.77 0.19
CA ILE A 29 5.37 9.31 0.29
C ILE A 29 6.67 8.75 -0.31
N THR A 30 7.45 8.07 0.54
CA THR A 30 8.77 7.49 0.21
C THR A 30 8.65 6.06 -0.29
N HIS A 31 7.65 5.33 0.21
CA HIS A 31 7.43 3.91 -0.08
C HIS A 31 6.44 3.77 -1.24
N PHE A 32 6.96 3.85 -2.46
CA PHE A 32 6.14 3.78 -3.67
C PHE A 32 6.62 2.69 -4.62
N TYR A 33 5.76 1.69 -4.86
CA TYR A 33 6.03 0.55 -5.71
C TYR A 33 5.08 0.59 -6.92
N GLN A 34 5.66 0.70 -8.12
CA GLN A 34 4.93 0.70 -9.38
C GLN A 34 5.27 -0.54 -10.20
N GLY A 35 4.39 -0.88 -11.14
CA GLY A 35 4.60 -2.03 -12.04
C GLY A 35 4.61 -3.37 -11.30
N GLN A 36 4.09 -3.42 -10.07
CA GLN A 36 4.08 -4.64 -9.26
C GLN A 36 2.82 -5.45 -9.57
N ALA A 37 2.98 -6.43 -10.46
CA ALA A 37 1.94 -7.40 -10.75
C ALA A 37 1.64 -8.28 -9.54
N ASP A 38 2.68 -8.67 -8.78
CA ASP A 38 2.53 -9.37 -7.51
C ASP A 38 2.70 -8.40 -6.33
N LYS A 39 1.57 -7.97 -5.76
CA LYS A 39 1.54 -7.06 -4.61
C LYS A 39 2.09 -7.70 -3.34
N VAL A 40 2.12 -9.03 -3.23
CA VAL A 40 2.63 -9.74 -2.04
C VAL A 40 4.14 -9.57 -1.91
N VAL A 41 4.88 -9.60 -3.03
CA VAL A 41 6.34 -9.40 -3.02
C VAL A 41 6.68 -8.01 -2.51
N ALA A 42 6.02 -6.98 -3.03
CA ALA A 42 6.21 -5.60 -2.59
C ALA A 42 5.78 -5.38 -1.13
N PHE A 43 4.71 -6.05 -0.69
CA PHE A 43 4.25 -6.01 0.70
C PHE A 43 5.27 -6.63 1.67
N ASN A 44 5.81 -7.82 1.36
CA ASN A 44 6.81 -8.47 2.20
C ASN A 44 8.12 -7.66 2.29
N ASP A 45 8.56 -7.07 1.17
CA ASP A 45 9.72 -6.17 1.15
C ASP A 45 9.48 -4.94 2.03
N LEU A 46 8.24 -4.41 2.07
CA LEU A 46 7.86 -3.32 2.98
C LEU A 46 7.91 -3.73 4.45
N LEU A 47 7.35 -4.88 4.80
CA LEU A 47 7.41 -5.39 6.17
C LEU A 47 8.86 -5.54 6.66
N GLN A 48 9.74 -6.05 5.80
CA GLN A 48 11.16 -6.18 6.12
C GLN A 48 11.86 -4.82 6.28
N LYS A 49 11.62 -3.87 5.37
CA LYS A 49 12.24 -2.53 5.41
C LYS A 49 11.81 -1.71 6.62
N LEU A 50 10.55 -1.84 7.03
CA LEU A 50 9.99 -1.09 8.16
C LEU A 50 10.07 -1.87 9.48
N ASN A 51 10.53 -3.13 9.43
CA ASN A 51 10.58 -4.04 10.57
C ASN A 51 9.23 -4.13 11.31
N LEU A 52 8.16 -4.31 10.52
CA LEU A 52 6.78 -4.41 11.01
C LEU A 52 6.25 -5.84 10.84
N SER A 53 5.32 -6.22 11.71
CA SER A 53 4.50 -7.41 11.52
C SER A 53 3.27 -7.09 10.65
N ALA A 54 2.70 -8.12 10.01
CA ALA A 54 1.53 -7.91 9.16
C ALA A 54 0.28 -7.45 9.97
N ASP A 55 0.21 -7.83 11.25
CA ASP A 55 -0.87 -7.44 12.17
C ASP A 55 -0.87 -5.93 12.49
N GLU A 56 0.26 -5.25 12.33
CA GLU A 56 0.40 -3.80 12.54
C GLU A 56 0.06 -2.98 11.29
N VAL A 57 -0.28 -3.64 10.18
CA VAL A 57 -0.54 -2.98 8.90
C VAL A 57 -2.04 -2.87 8.63
N ALA A 58 -2.43 -1.68 8.16
CA ALA A 58 -3.72 -1.46 7.53
C ALA A 58 -3.55 -1.41 6.01
N TYR A 59 -4.39 -2.15 5.27
CA TYR A 59 -4.38 -2.15 3.81
C TYR A 59 -5.74 -1.73 3.25
N VAL A 60 -5.71 -0.84 2.26
CA VAL A 60 -6.90 -0.40 1.53
C VAL A 60 -6.80 -0.91 0.09
N GLY A 61 -7.75 -1.77 -0.30
CA GLY A 61 -7.85 -2.33 -1.64
C GLY A 61 -9.23 -2.13 -2.26
N ASP A 62 -9.33 -2.34 -3.57
CA ASP A 62 -10.58 -2.21 -4.32
C ASP A 62 -10.92 -3.42 -5.19
N ASP A 63 -9.98 -4.34 -5.42
CA ASP A 63 -10.17 -5.45 -6.37
C ASP A 63 -9.57 -6.79 -5.86
N VAL A 64 -9.88 -7.89 -6.55
CA VAL A 64 -9.48 -9.27 -6.23
C VAL A 64 -7.96 -9.44 -6.17
N ILE A 65 -7.22 -8.66 -6.96
CA ILE A 65 -5.75 -8.60 -6.96
C ILE A 65 -5.19 -8.21 -5.58
N ASP A 66 -5.95 -7.51 -4.75
CA ASP A 66 -5.53 -7.09 -3.41
C ASP A 66 -5.80 -8.15 -2.32
N LEU A 67 -6.66 -9.13 -2.58
CA LEU A 67 -7.01 -10.18 -1.61
C LEU A 67 -5.79 -10.91 -1.00
N PRO A 68 -4.74 -11.27 -1.76
CA PRO A 68 -3.57 -11.94 -1.20
C PRO A 68 -2.82 -11.10 -0.15
N VAL A 69 -2.94 -9.77 -0.19
CA VAL A 69 -2.38 -8.86 0.80
C VAL A 69 -3.40 -8.59 1.90
N MET A 70 -4.66 -8.32 1.55
CA MET A 70 -5.74 -8.03 2.50
C MET A 70 -6.01 -9.17 3.49
N THR A 71 -5.76 -10.42 3.09
CA THR A 71 -5.92 -11.59 3.97
C THR A 71 -4.77 -11.78 4.97
N LYS A 72 -3.68 -11.02 4.83
CA LYS A 72 -2.48 -11.13 5.68
C LYS A 72 -2.36 -10.01 6.70
N VAL A 73 -3.02 -8.88 6.47
CA VAL A 73 -2.89 -7.68 7.31
C VAL A 73 -3.83 -7.69 8.50
N GLY A 74 -3.47 -6.98 9.57
CA GLY A 74 -4.30 -6.85 10.77
C GLY A 74 -5.59 -6.06 10.54
N PHE A 75 -5.60 -5.15 9.56
CA PHE A 75 -6.79 -4.38 9.21
C PHE A 75 -6.94 -4.19 7.70
N SER A 76 -7.91 -4.87 7.09
CA SER A 76 -8.23 -4.72 5.67
C SER A 76 -9.49 -3.88 5.46
N ILE A 77 -9.40 -2.94 4.53
CA ILE A 77 -10.50 -2.04 4.14
C ILE A 77 -10.74 -2.23 2.65
N CYS A 78 -12.00 -2.50 2.30
CA CYS A 78 -12.45 -2.47 0.91
C CYS A 78 -13.22 -1.16 0.67
N CYS A 79 -12.86 -0.41 -0.37
CA CYS A 79 -13.63 0.76 -0.76
C CYS A 79 -15.00 0.35 -1.30
N CYS A 80 -16.07 0.98 -0.82
CA CYS A 80 -17.40 0.82 -1.40
C CYS A 80 -17.42 1.42 -2.81
N GLN A 81 -17.64 0.61 -3.83
CA GLN A 81 -17.92 1.08 -5.18
C GLN A 81 -19.43 1.32 -5.31
N CYS A 82 -19.85 2.59 -5.17
CA CYS A 82 -21.17 3.03 -5.60
C CYS A 82 -21.13 3.25 -7.12
N THR A 83 -21.35 2.19 -7.89
CA THR A 83 -21.66 2.24 -9.32
C THR A 83 -23.02 1.65 -9.59
#